data_AF-A0A3M1NY87-F1
#
_entry.id   AF-A0A3M1NY87-F1
#
_cell.length_a   1.000
_cell.length_b   1.000
_cell.length_c   1.000
_cell.angle_alpha   90.00
_cell.angle_beta   90.00
_cell.angle_gamma   90.00
#
_symmetry.space_group_name_H-M   'P 1'
#
loop_
_entity.id
_entity.type
_entity.pdbx_description
1 polymer ?
#
loop_
_entity_poly.entity_id
_entity_poly.type
_entity_poly.pdbx_seq_one_letter_code
_entity_poly.pdbx_strand_id
1 'polypeptide(L)'
;MSLKERLTQDLKDAMRNRDAVRLRTIRSLRAALLEKEIEERSGGEATLTEEQELAVLQKQAKQRRDAIEQYEQAGREDLAEKEREELAV
;
A
#
# COMPACT_ATOMS: atom_id res chain seq x y z
N MET A 1 7.96 -2.36 17.10
CA MET A 1 7.41 -1.27 16.26
C MET A 1 6.33 -1.90 15.41
N SER A 2 5.10 -1.44 15.54
CA SER A 2 3.98 -1.94 14.73
C SER A 2 4.15 -1.53 13.26
N LEU A 3 3.43 -2.21 12.35
CA LEU A 3 3.43 -1.83 10.94
C LEU A 3 2.98 -0.37 10.76
N LYS A 4 1.95 0.07 11.49
CA LYS A 4 1.43 1.45 11.46
C LYS A 4 2.47 2.48 11.88
N GLU A 5 3.25 2.17 12.93
CA GLU A 5 4.37 3.01 13.36
C GLU A 5 5.45 3.05 12.27
N ARG A 6 5.82 1.90 11.72
CA ARG A 6 6.84 1.79 10.65
C ARG A 6 6.46 2.61 9.43
N LEU A 7 5.23 2.44 8.92
CA LEU A 7 4.72 3.22 7.79
C LEU A 7 4.66 4.71 8.08
N THR A 8 4.43 5.11 9.33
CA THR A 8 4.45 6.53 9.73
C THR A 8 5.86 7.12 9.69
N GLN A 9 6.86 6.35 10.12
CA GLN A 9 8.25 6.77 10.04
C GLN A 9 8.74 6.81 8.58
N ASP A 10 8.50 5.73 7.83
CA ASP A 10 8.86 5.64 6.41
C ASP A 10 8.21 6.76 5.59
N LEU A 11 6.98 7.17 5.92
CA LEU A 11 6.32 8.31 5.28
C LEU A 11 7.09 9.63 5.50
N LYS A 12 7.54 9.88 6.73
CA LYS A 12 8.32 11.09 7.06
C LYS A 12 9.66 11.08 6.31
N ASP A 13 10.29 9.92 6.22
CA ASP A 13 11.56 9.78 5.53
C ASP A 13 11.41 9.95 4.02
N ALA A 14 10.35 9.38 3.42
CA ALA A 14 10.02 9.61 2.01
C ALA A 14 9.75 11.09 1.71
N MET A 15 9.05 11.80 2.61
CA MET A 15 8.83 13.25 2.48
C MET A 15 10.14 14.04 2.58
N ARG A 16 11.02 13.70 3.54
CA ARG A 16 12.32 14.39 3.72
C ARG A 16 13.23 14.19 2.51
N ASN A 17 13.25 12.97 1.97
CA ASN A 17 14.08 12.59 0.84
C ASN A 17 13.45 12.96 -0.52
N ARG A 18 12.23 13.49 -0.53
CA ARG A 18 11.44 13.78 -1.74
C ARG A 18 11.28 12.55 -2.64
N ASP A 19 11.19 11.38 -2.04
CA ASP A 19 10.98 10.10 -2.72
C ASP A 19 9.49 9.96 -3.06
N ALA A 20 9.13 10.38 -4.27
CA ALA A 20 7.73 10.41 -4.70
C ALA A 20 7.11 9.02 -4.82
N VAL A 21 7.90 8.01 -5.22
CA VAL A 21 7.45 6.61 -5.36
C VAL A 21 7.13 6.04 -3.99
N ARG A 22 8.09 6.09 -3.06
CA ARG A 22 7.88 5.57 -1.71
C ARG A 22 6.76 6.32 -0.98
N LEU A 23 6.67 7.63 -1.19
CA LEU A 23 5.62 8.46 -0.63
C LEU A 23 4.21 8.06 -1.09
N ARG A 24 4.01 7.82 -2.40
CA ARG A 24 2.70 7.40 -2.93
C ARG A 24 2.34 5.98 -2.48
N THR A 25 3.30 5.03 -2.52
CA THR A 25 3.08 3.65 -2.08
C THR A 25 2.66 3.60 -0.62
N ILE A 26 3.39 4.27 0.28
CA ILE A 26 3.09 4.24 1.71
C ILE A 26 1.72 4.86 2.01
N ARG A 27 1.33 5.94 1.31
CA ARG A 27 0.00 6.54 1.47
C ARG A 27 -1.12 5.59 1.05
N SER A 28 -0.95 4.92 -0.08
CA SER A 28 -1.87 3.88 -0.56
C SER A 28 -2.01 2.75 0.47
N LEU A 29 -0.90 2.19 0.95
CA LEU A 29 -0.92 1.11 1.95
C LEU A 29 -1.60 1.52 3.25
N ARG A 30 -1.32 2.73 3.75
CA ARG A 30 -1.97 3.26 4.96
C ARG A 30 -3.48 3.45 4.77
N ALA A 31 -3.91 3.88 3.58
CA ALA A 31 -5.33 3.99 3.27
C ALA A 31 -6.02 2.62 3.24
N ALA A 32 -5.39 1.61 2.63
CA ALA A 32 -5.92 0.25 2.58
C ALA A 32 -6.01 -0.40 3.99
N LEU A 33 -5.01 -0.16 4.84
CA LEU A 33 -5.05 -0.62 6.24
C LEU A 33 -6.18 0.07 7.01
N LEU A 34 -6.36 1.38 6.84
CA LEU A 34 -7.45 2.12 7.47
C LEU A 34 -8.83 1.63 6.98
N GLU A 35 -8.97 1.38 5.69
CA GLU A 35 -10.19 0.80 5.11
C GLU A 35 -10.51 -0.55 5.77
N LYS A 36 -9.49 -1.40 5.96
CA LYS A 36 -9.67 -2.68 6.64
C LYS A 36 -9.99 -2.51 8.13
N GLU A 37 -9.36 -1.57 8.83
CA GLU A 37 -9.71 -1.22 10.22
C GLU A 37 -11.19 -0.78 10.33
N ILE A 38 -11.71 -0.06 9.33
CA ILE A 38 -13.11 0.37 9.28
C ILE A 38 -14.04 -0.82 8.98
N GLU A 39 -13.66 -1.70 8.06
CA GLU A 39 -14.43 -2.90 7.70
C GLU A 39 -14.58 -3.86 8.89
N GLU A 40 -13.50 -4.08 9.64
CA GLU A 40 -13.48 -4.97 10.82
C GLU A 40 -14.08 -4.32 12.08
N ARG A 41 -14.48 -3.05 12.01
CA ARG A 41 -14.99 -2.31 13.18
C ARG A 41 -16.30 -2.88 13.68
N SER A 42 -16.23 -3.53 14.83
CA SER A 42 -17.39 -3.96 15.62
C SER A 42 -17.37 -3.28 16.99
N GLY A 43 -18.31 -2.37 17.26
CA GLY A 43 -18.55 -1.85 18.62
C GLY A 43 -17.68 -0.67 19.10
N GLY A 44 -16.78 -0.11 18.28
CA GLY A 44 -16.11 1.16 18.60
C GLY A 44 -14.69 1.28 18.02
N GLU A 45 -13.76 0.45 18.49
CA GLU A 45 -12.38 0.39 18.02
C GLU A 45 -12.09 -0.94 17.33
N ALA A 46 -11.40 -0.88 16.18
CA ALA A 46 -10.80 -2.04 15.56
C ALA A 46 -9.34 -1.72 15.28
N THR A 47 -8.47 -2.56 15.84
CA THR A 47 -7.05 -2.64 15.50
C THR A 47 -6.89 -3.95 14.74
N LEU A 48 -6.15 -3.91 13.63
CA LEU A 48 -5.87 -5.14 12.88
C LEU A 48 -4.88 -6.02 13.64
N THR A 49 -5.07 -7.33 13.55
CA THR A 49 -4.02 -8.28 13.92
C THR A 49 -2.91 -8.29 12.87
N GLU A 50 -1.72 -8.78 13.21
CA GLU A 50 -0.61 -8.89 12.25
C GLU A 50 -0.99 -9.72 11.01
N GLU A 51 -1.81 -10.76 11.18
CA GLU A 51 -2.31 -11.57 10.07
C GLU A 51 -3.25 -10.77 9.15
N GLN A 52 -4.12 -9.93 9.71
CA GLN A 52 -4.99 -9.06 8.94
C GLN A 52 -4.19 -7.97 8.21
N GLU A 53 -3.19 -7.38 8.86
CA GLU A 53 -2.25 -6.45 8.24
C GLU A 53 -1.52 -7.11 7.05
N LEU A 54 -0.96 -8.31 7.26
CA LEU A 54 -0.29 -9.06 6.20
C LEU A 54 -1.22 -9.40 5.04
N ALA A 55 -2.47 -9.79 5.33
CA ALA A 55 -3.47 -10.06 4.30
C ALA A 55 -3.78 -8.82 3.45
N VAL A 56 -3.86 -7.63 4.06
CA VAL A 56 -4.01 -6.36 3.34
C VAL A 56 -2.81 -6.11 2.44
N LEU A 57 -1.59 -6.26 2.94
CA LEU A 57 -0.36 -6.07 2.15
C LEU A 57 -0.29 -7.04 0.96
N GLN A 58 -0.62 -8.31 1.17
CA GLN A 58 -0.67 -9.32 0.11
C GLN A 58 -1.71 -8.98 -0.96
N LYS A 59 -2.90 -8.52 -0.53
CA LYS A 59 -3.97 -8.07 -1.44
C LYS A 59 -3.50 -6.88 -2.28
N GLN A 60 -2.88 -5.87 -1.67
CA GLN A 60 -2.35 -4.71 -2.37
C GLN A 60 -1.26 -5.12 -3.38
N ALA A 61 -0.31 -5.95 -2.98
CA ALA A 61 0.74 -6.44 -3.89
C ALA A 61 0.16 -7.24 -5.08
N LYS A 62 -0.88 -8.04 -4.84
CA LYS A 62 -1.59 -8.73 -5.92
C LYS A 62 -2.29 -7.74 -6.87
N GLN A 63 -3.02 -6.77 -6.34
CA GLN A 63 -3.70 -5.75 -7.16
C GLN A 63 -2.72 -5.02 -8.08
N ARG A 64 -1.51 -4.72 -7.61
CA ARG A 64 -0.46 -4.12 -8.44
C ARG A 64 0.00 -5.05 -9.57
N ARG A 65 0.25 -6.33 -9.27
CA ARG A 65 0.62 -7.32 -10.31
C ARG A 65 -0.47 -7.45 -11.37
N ASP A 66 -1.72 -7.54 -10.93
CA ASP A 66 -2.88 -7.65 -11.82
C ASP A 66 -3.02 -6.36 -12.67
N ALA A 67 -2.74 -5.18 -12.10
CA ALA A 67 -2.76 -3.90 -12.82
C ALA A 67 -1.61 -3.77 -13.83
N ILE A 68 -0.40 -4.21 -13.49
CA ILE A 68 0.74 -4.28 -14.42
C ILE A 68 0.34 -5.05 -15.67
N GLU A 69 -0.15 -6.28 -15.49
CA GLU A 69 -0.54 -7.14 -16.61
C GLU A 69 -1.64 -6.48 -17.47
N GLN A 70 -2.65 -5.87 -16.84
CA GLN A 70 -3.72 -5.18 -17.56
C GLN A 70 -3.22 -3.96 -18.35
N TYR A 71 -2.30 -3.19 -17.78
CA TYR A 71 -1.73 -2.03 -18.46
C TYR A 71 -0.83 -2.43 -19.62
N GLU A 72 -0.02 -3.48 -19.47
CA GLU A 72 0.79 -4.04 -20.56
C GLU A 72 -0.08 -4.53 -21.71
N GLN A 73 -1.13 -5.29 -21.41
CA GLN A 73 -2.10 -5.77 -22.42
C GLN A 73 -2.80 -4.61 -23.15
N ALA A 74 -3.02 -3.49 -22.47
CA ALA A 74 -3.61 -2.29 -23.03
C ALA A 74 -2.60 -1.36 -23.74
N GLY A 75 -1.32 -1.72 -23.82
CA GLY A 75 -0.26 -0.91 -24.42
C GLY A 75 0.05 0.38 -23.62
N ARG A 76 -0.25 0.38 -22.31
CA ARG A 76 -0.06 1.50 -21.38
C ARG A 76 1.18 1.29 -20.51
N GLU A 77 2.33 1.20 -21.15
CA GLU A 77 3.63 0.99 -20.48
C GLU A 77 3.91 2.05 -19.40
N ASP A 78 3.47 3.29 -19.63
CA ASP A 78 3.59 4.39 -18.67
C ASP A 78 2.88 4.15 -17.33
N LEU A 79 1.83 3.33 -17.33
CA LEU A 79 1.09 2.95 -16.13
C LEU A 79 1.62 1.65 -15.54
N ALA A 80 2.02 0.69 -16.38
CA ALA A 80 2.67 -0.55 -15.94
C ALA A 80 3.95 -0.26 -15.15
N GLU A 81 4.81 0.62 -15.65
CA GLU A 81 6.04 1.03 -14.96
C GLU A 81 5.76 1.69 -13.59
N LYS A 82 4.72 2.52 -13.49
CA LYS A 82 4.34 3.13 -12.19
C LYS A 82 3.93 2.07 -11.17
N GLU A 83 3.19 1.05 -11.58
CA GLU A 83 2.81 -0.06 -10.69
C GLU A 83 4.00 -0.94 -10.33
N ARG A 84 4.95 -1.17 -11.25
CA ARG A 84 6.21 -1.88 -10.96
C ARG A 84 7.06 -1.13 -9.94
N GLU A 85 7.20 0.18 -10.11
CA GLU A 85 7.89 1.05 -9.15
C GLU A 85 7.24 0.96 -7.77
N GLU A 86 5.91 1.01 -7.69
CA GLU A 86 5.21 0.93 -6.40
C GLU A 86 5.28 -0.48 -5.78
N LEU A 87 5.31 -1.54 -6.59
CA LEU A 87 5.44 -2.93 -6.14
C LEU A 87 6.84 -3.25 -5.60
N ALA A 88 7.87 -2.53 -6.05
CA ALA A 88 9.25 -2.70 -5.60
C ALA A 88 9.57 -2.05 -4.23
N VAL A 89 8.65 -1.20 -3.73
CA VAL A 89 8.74 -0.54 -2.41
C VAL A 89 8.18 -1.43 -1.31
#